data_AF-A0A1A2M6Z0-F1
#
_entry.id   AF-A0A1A2M6Z0-F1
#
_cell.length_a   1.000
_cell.length_b   1.000
_cell.length_c   1.000
_cell.angle_alpha   90.00
_cell.angle_beta   90.00
_cell.angle_gamma   90.00
#
_symmetry.space_group_name_H-M   'P 1'
#
loop_
_entity.id
_entity.type
_entity.pdbx_description
1 polymer ?
#
loop_
_entity_poly.entity_id
_entity_poly.type
_entity_poly.pdbx_seq_one_letter_code
_entity_poly.pdbx_strand_id
1 'polypeptide(L)' 'MGGIPTLSLTDSDVDALASEFLQSRYLGPIYADWSPDRRLDTFLRRRGLSRVADDGDLSNTVLERIMAHVGRASHRARG' A
#
# COMPACT_ATOMS: atom_id res chain seq x y z
N MET A 1 -1.19 -30.07 8.70
CA MET A 1 -0.18 -29.26 8.00
C MET A 1 -0.87 -28.06 7.36
N GLY A 2 -1.06 -26.97 8.12
CA GLY A 2 -1.61 -25.72 7.59
C GLY A 2 -0.45 -24.86 7.13
N GLY A 3 0.05 -25.10 5.92
CA GLY A 3 1.03 -24.20 5.31
C GLY A 3 0.34 -22.87 5.07
N ILE A 4 0.57 -21.90 5.94
CA ILE A 4 0.45 -20.50 5.55
C ILE A 4 1.30 -20.37 4.28
N PRO A 5 0.72 -20.05 3.11
CA PRO A 5 1.57 -19.73 1.98
C PRO A 5 2.48 -18.61 2.49
N THR A 6 3.78 -18.76 2.32
CA THR A 6 4.68 -17.62 2.29
C THR A 6 4.03 -16.64 1.31
N LEU A 7 3.32 -15.64 1.85
CA LEU A 7 2.51 -14.67 1.12
C LEU A 7 3.48 -13.78 0.36
N SER A 8 4.10 -14.35 -0.67
CA SER A 8 4.82 -13.59 -1.67
C SER A 8 3.72 -12.85 -2.42
N LEU A 9 3.45 -11.61 -2.00
CA LEU A 9 2.52 -10.74 -2.70
C LEU A 9 2.97 -10.69 -4.15
N THR A 10 2.09 -11.12 -5.06
CA THR A 10 2.37 -10.99 -6.49
C THR A 10 2.24 -9.52 -6.86
N ASP A 11 2.85 -9.12 -7.99
CA ASP A 11 2.76 -7.74 -8.47
C ASP A 11 1.30 -7.27 -8.63
N SER A 12 0.39 -8.19 -9.00
CA SER A 12 -1.05 -7.95 -9.05
C SER A 12 -1.69 -7.73 -7.67
N ASP A 13 -1.24 -8.45 -6.64
CA ASP A 13 -1.72 -8.23 -5.27
C ASP A 13 -1.27 -6.87 -4.73
N VAL A 14 -0.02 -6.49 -5.04
CA VAL A 14 0.53 -5.17 -4.71
C VAL A 14 -0.24 -4.07 -5.44
N ASP A 15 -0.59 -4.27 -6.71
CA ASP A 15 -1.40 -3.33 -7.49
C ASP A 15 -2.82 -3.16 -6.96
N ALA A 16 -3.45 -4.27 -6.55
CA ALA A 16 -4.75 -4.25 -5.92
C ALA A 16 -4.70 -3.49 -4.57
N LEU A 17 -3.71 -3.79 -3.73
CA LEU A 17 -3.49 -3.10 -2.46
C LEU A 17 -3.24 -1.61 -2.66
N ALA A 18 -2.43 -1.24 -3.65
CA ALA A 18 -2.15 0.15 -3.98
C ALA A 18 -3.43 0.88 -4.42
N SER A 19 -4.22 0.26 -5.30
CA SER A 19 -5.49 0.82 -5.78
C SER A 19 -6.51 0.99 -4.64
N GLU A 20 -6.64 0.00 -3.76
CA GLU A 20 -7.50 0.09 -2.58
C GLU A 20 -7.03 1.16 -1.60
N PHE A 21 -5.72 1.27 -1.37
CA PHE A 21 -5.14 2.30 -0.52
C PHE A 21 -5.45 3.70 -1.05
N LEU A 22 -5.34 3.89 -2.37
CA LEU A 22 -5.69 5.13 -3.06
C LEU A 22 -7.18 5.49 -2.95
N GLN A 23 -8.06 4.49 -2.98
CA GLN A 23 -9.50 4.67 -2.80
C GLN A 23 -9.89 4.82 -1.32
N SER A 24 -8.99 4.51 -0.40
CA SER A 24 -9.25 4.55 1.02
C SER A 24 -9.15 5.96 1.58
N ARG A 25 -9.85 6.18 2.69
CA ARG A 25 -9.83 7.43 3.46
C ARG A 25 -8.45 7.81 3.99
N TYR A 26 -7.45 6.92 3.91
CA TYR A 26 -6.07 7.18 4.29
C TYR A 26 -5.39 8.26 3.44
N LEU A 27 -5.85 8.51 2.22
CA LEU A 27 -5.41 9.69 1.45
C LEU A 27 -6.18 10.97 1.81
N GLY A 28 -7.17 10.87 2.69
CA GLY A 28 -7.93 12.02 3.16
C GLY A 28 -7.10 12.97 4.03
N PRO A 29 -7.54 14.24 4.15
CA PRO A 29 -6.84 15.26 4.93
C PRO A 29 -6.71 14.89 6.42
N ILE A 30 -7.60 14.02 6.93
CA ILE A 30 -7.59 13.52 8.31
C ILE A 30 -6.28 12.76 8.63
N TYR A 31 -5.68 12.13 7.62
CA TYR A 31 -4.40 11.43 7.78
C TYR A 31 -3.25 12.22 7.17
N ALA A 32 -3.46 13.46 6.69
CA ALA A 32 -2.43 14.30 6.08
C ALA A 32 -1.18 14.44 6.96
N ASP A 33 -1.40 14.51 8.28
CA ASP A 33 -0.35 14.63 9.30
C ASP A 33 0.53 13.38 9.44
N TRP A 34 0.13 12.25 8.85
CA TRP A 34 0.88 11.00 8.91
C TRP A 34 1.75 10.84 7.67
N SER A 35 2.98 10.34 7.86
CA SER A 35 3.83 9.93 6.75
C SER A 35 3.16 8.81 5.93
N PRO A 36 3.43 8.71 4.62
CA PRO A 36 2.90 7.66 3.76
C PRO A 36 3.16 6.26 4.32
N ASP A 37 4.35 6.01 4.84
CA ASP A 37 4.75 4.76 5.49
C ASP A 37 3.84 4.41 6.67
N ARG A 38 3.55 5.39 7.53
CA ARG A 38 2.69 5.17 8.72
C ARG A 38 1.25 4.87 8.33
N ARG A 39 0.76 5.51 7.26
CA ARG A 39 -0.58 5.22 6.72
C ARG A 39 -0.64 3.82 6.13
N LEU A 40 0.41 3.43 5.40
CA LEU A 40 0.52 2.11 4.80
C LEU A 40 0.63 1.01 5.87
N ASP A 41 1.48 1.17 6.89
CA ASP A 41 1.60 0.24 8.02
C ASP A 41 0.24 0.02 8.70
N THR A 42 -0.48 1.10 8.98
CA THR A 42 -1.82 1.01 9.61
C THR A 42 -2.83 0.31 8.70
N PHE A 43 -2.80 0.59 7.40
CA PHE A 43 -3.67 -0.07 6.42
C PHE A 43 -3.41 -1.58 6.35
N LEU A 44 -2.13 -1.98 6.24
CA LEU A 44 -1.70 -3.37 6.20
C LEU A 44 -2.10 -4.11 7.49
N ARG A 45 -1.86 -3.50 8.66
CA ARG A 45 -2.28 -4.06 9.96
C ARG A 45 -3.79 -4.27 10.04
N ARG A 46 -4.60 -3.33 9.54
CA ARG A 46 -6.06 -3.48 9.53
C ARG A 46 -6.56 -4.57 8.58
N ARG A 47 -5.84 -4.85 7.49
CA ARG A 47 -6.12 -5.96 6.57
C ARG A 47 -5.67 -7.33 7.10
N GLY A 48 -5.01 -7.39 8.26
CA GLY A 48 -4.40 -8.61 8.77
C GLY A 48 -3.07 -8.97 8.11
N LEU A 49 -2.50 -8.05 7.32
CA LEU A 49 -1.21 -8.18 6.66
C LEU A 49 -0.07 -7.63 7.53
N SER A 50 -0.13 -7.89 8.84
CA SER A 50 0.89 -7.38 9.77
C SER A 50 2.30 -7.85 9.40
N ARG A 51 2.45 -9.07 8.86
CA ARG A 51 3.73 -9.57 8.36
C ARG A 51 4.32 -8.75 7.22
N VAL A 52 3.47 -8.19 6.35
CA VAL A 52 3.90 -7.32 5.24
C VAL A 52 4.28 -5.95 5.78
N ALA A 53 3.61 -5.49 6.84
CA ALA A 53 3.95 -4.24 7.52
C ALA A 53 5.25 -4.35 8.34
N ASP A 54 5.50 -5.54 8.92
CA ASP A 54 6.71 -5.83 9.70
C ASP A 54 7.92 -6.12 8.80
N ASP A 55 7.68 -6.46 7.52
CA ASP A 55 8.72 -6.63 6.49
C ASP A 55 8.95 -5.30 5.76
N GLY A 56 10.07 -4.64 6.08
CA GLY A 56 10.44 -3.36 5.51
C GLY A 56 10.54 -3.37 3.98
N ASP A 57 11.06 -4.44 3.38
CA ASP A 57 11.23 -4.53 1.93
C ASP A 57 9.88 -4.66 1.21
N LEU A 58 8.97 -5.49 1.76
CA LEU A 58 7.61 -5.61 1.22
C LEU A 58 6.81 -4.33 1.41
N SER A 59 6.92 -3.68 2.57
CA SER A 59 6.26 -2.40 2.82
C SER A 59 6.73 -1.31 1.85
N ASN A 60 8.04 -1.25 1.58
CA ASN A 60 8.63 -0.30 0.64
C ASN A 60 8.17 -0.59 -0.80
N THR A 61 8.11 -1.86 -1.20
CA THR A 61 7.61 -2.27 -2.52
C THR A 61 6.16 -1.80 -2.76
N VAL A 62 5.29 -1.96 -1.76
CA VAL A 62 3.89 -1.50 -1.86
C VAL A 62 3.83 0.02 -1.92
N LEU A 63 4.66 0.71 -1.12
CA LEU A 63 4.73 2.17 -1.11
C LEU A 63 5.19 2.73 -2.47
N GLU A 64 6.25 2.16 -3.05
CA GLU A 64 6.75 2.53 -4.37
C GLU A 64 5.66 2.35 -5.44
N ARG A 65 4.89 1.25 -5.39
CA ARG A 65 3.78 1.03 -6.32
C ARG A 65 2.68 2.07 -6.16
N ILE A 66 2.30 2.42 -4.92
CA ILE A 66 1.34 3.50 -4.63
C ILE A 66 1.84 4.83 -5.21
N MET A 67 3.09 5.18 -4.98
CA MET A 67 3.69 6.41 -5.52
C MET A 67 3.73 6.42 -7.05
N ALA A 68 4.04 5.28 -7.68
CA ALA A 68 4.00 5.14 -9.12
C ALA A 68 2.58 5.36 -9.67
N HIS A 69 1.54 4.86 -9.01
CA HIS A 69 0.14 5.09 -9.40
C HIS A 69 -0.30 6.55 -9.20
N VAL A 70 0.05 7.18 -8.08
CA VAL A 70 -0.22 8.61 -7.84
C VAL A 70 0.50 9.49 -8.88
N GLY A 71 1.76 9.18 -9.19
CA GLY A 71 2.55 9.87 -10.20
C GLY A 71 1.92 9.76 -11.58
N ARG A 72 1.45 8.58 -11.98
CA ARG A 72 0.73 8.35 -13.24
C ARG A 72 -0.61 9.09 -13.29
N ALA A 73 -1.37 9.10 -12.20
CA ALA A 73 -2.63 9.85 -12.10
C ALA A 73 -2.40 11.36 -12.20
N SER A 74 -1.34 11.86 -11.56
CA SER A 74 -0.92 13.27 -11.60
C SER A 74 -0.42 13.67 -12.99
N HIS A 75 0.21 12.76 -13.73
CA HIS A 75 0.66 13.02 -15.09
C HIS A 75 -0.49 13.10 -16.11
N ARG A 76 -1.60 12.38 -15.86
CA ARG A 76 -2.77 12.40 -16.74
C ARG A 76 -3.64 13.64 -16.59
N ALA A 77 -3.53 14.37 -15.48
CA ALA A 77 -4.26 15.62 -15.24
C ALA A 77 -3.58 16.87 -15.84
N ARG A 78 -2.41 16.73 -16.48
CA ARG A 78 -1.66 17.82 -17.14
C ARG A 78 -1.48 17.61 -18.66
N GLY A 79 -2.28 16.77 -19.28
CA GLY A 79 -2.30 16.53 -20.74
C GLY A 79 -3.53 17.13 -21.39
#